data_AF-A0A944GMB7-F1
#
_entry.id   AF-A0A944GMB7-F1
#
_cell.length_a   1.000
_cell.length_b   1.000
_cell.length_c   1.000
_cell.angle_alpha   90.00
_cell.angle_beta   90.00
_cell.angle_gamma   90.00
#
_symmetry.space_group_name_H-M   'P 1'
#
loop_
_entity.id
_entity.type
_entity.pdbx_description
1 polymer ?
#
loop_
_entity_poly.entity_id
_entity_poly.type
_entity_poly.pdbx_seq_one_letter_code
_entity_poly.pdbx_strand_id
1 'polypeptide(L)'
;VVTAGENVVKWGIDFSELRSKFGTLYVLLSEVFDEVGMADNGMVIDPEYLQKYCHIPFTTEALNLKASGVRNVDALVLTEASCLVLRYPKAHMRIVMQ
;
A
#
# COMPACT_ATOMS: atom_id res chain seq x y z
N VAL A 1 -11.00 4.55 -29.73
CA VAL A 1 -11.56 3.32 -29.14
C VAL A 1 -10.63 2.90 -28.04
N VAL A 2 -11.01 3.11 -26.78
CA VAL A 2 -10.32 2.48 -25.65
C VAL A 2 -10.91 1.08 -25.56
N THR A 3 -10.16 0.07 -26.01
CA THR A 3 -10.55 -1.33 -25.82
C THR A 3 -10.36 -1.65 -24.34
N ALA A 4 -11.46 -1.52 -23.58
CA ALA A 4 -11.56 -2.10 -22.24
C ALA A 4 -11.68 -3.62 -22.42
N GLY A 5 -10.78 -4.42 -21.83
CA GLY A 5 -10.95 -5.86 -21.94
C GLY A 5 -9.92 -6.78 -21.30
N GLU A 6 -8.74 -6.31 -20.90
CA GLU A 6 -7.74 -7.20 -20.31
C GLU A 6 -7.51 -6.83 -18.84
N ASN A 7 -8.01 -7.69 -17.95
CA ASN A 7 -7.58 -7.71 -16.55
C ASN A 7 -6.16 -8.26 -16.53
N VAL A 8 -5.23 -7.49 -15.96
CA VAL A 8 -3.81 -7.86 -15.88
C VAL A 8 -3.43 -8.02 -14.41
N VAL A 9 -2.86 -9.18 -14.10
CA VAL A 9 -2.29 -9.43 -12.78
C VAL A 9 -0.90 -8.82 -12.73
N LYS A 10 -0.68 -7.86 -11.83
CA LYS A 10 0.63 -7.25 -11.61
C LYS A 10 0.87 -7.12 -10.11
N TRP A 11 2.05 -7.52 -9.64
CA TRP A 11 2.39 -7.54 -8.21
C TRP A 11 1.39 -8.32 -7.33
N GLY A 12 0.70 -9.30 -7.91
CA GLY A 12 -0.34 -10.09 -7.22
C GLY A 12 -1.69 -9.39 -7.07
N ILE A 13 -1.88 -8.24 -7.73
CA ILE A 13 -3.14 -7.47 -7.73
C ILE A 13 -3.72 -7.50 -9.14
N ASP A 14 -5.04 -7.65 -9.23
CA ASP A 14 -5.79 -7.59 -10.47
C ASP A 14 -6.10 -6.13 -10.83
N PHE A 15 -5.63 -5.68 -11.99
CA PHE A 15 -5.87 -4.33 -12.51
C PHE A 15 -6.68 -4.36 -13.79
N SER A 16 -7.51 -3.35 -13.98
CA SER A 16 -8.00 -3.00 -15.31
C SER A 16 -6.92 -2.18 -16.04
N GLU A 17 -6.46 -2.65 -17.20
CA GLU A 17 -5.42 -1.98 -17.98
C GLU A 17 -6.02 -0.99 -19.01
N LEU A 18 -5.54 0.26 -19.00
CA LEU A 18 -5.79 1.26 -20.03
C LEU A 18 -4.51 1.47 -20.84
N ARG A 19 -4.48 0.97 -22.07
CA ARG A 19 -3.31 1.03 -22.95
C ARG A 19 -3.45 2.09 -24.04
N SER A 20 -2.43 2.93 -24.20
CA SER A 20 -2.27 3.92 -25.26
C SER A 20 -0.90 3.76 -25.93
N LYS A 21 -0.68 4.43 -27.08
CA LYS A 21 0.63 4.46 -27.75
C LYS A 21 1.73 5.10 -26.89
N PHE A 22 1.36 5.92 -25.92
CA PHE A 22 2.27 6.69 -25.07
C PHE A 22 2.53 6.06 -23.71
N GLY A 23 1.81 5.00 -23.35
CA GLY A 23 1.96 4.36 -22.05
C GLY A 23 0.72 3.56 -21.64
N THR A 24 0.82 3.01 -20.43
CA THR A 24 -0.17 2.12 -19.83
C THR A 24 -0.53 2.62 -18.44
N LEU A 25 -1.82 2.69 -18.13
CA LEU A 25 -2.32 2.99 -16.80
C LEU A 25 -3.00 1.75 -16.23
N TYR A 26 -2.62 1.37 -15.01
CA TYR A 26 -3.27 0.31 -14.24
C TYR A 26 -4.27 0.95 -13.29
N VAL A 27 -5.53 0.53 -13.39
CA VAL A 27 -6.63 1.09 -12.60
C VAL A 27 -7.13 0.04 -11.63
N LEU A 28 -7.26 0.43 -10.36
CA LEU A 28 -7.84 -0.34 -9.28
C LEU A 28 -8.89 0.55 -8.61
N LEU A 29 -10.10 0.00 -8.44
CA LEU A 29 -11.11 0.61 -7.58
C LEU A 29 -10.77 0.26 -6.12
N SER A 30 -10.59 1.26 -5.27
CA SER A 30 -10.15 1.09 -3.88
C SER A 30 -11.14 1.78 -2.93
N GLU A 31 -11.64 1.03 -1.96
CA GLU A 31 -12.57 1.52 -0.92
C GLU A 31 -11.86 2.39 0.14
N VAL A 32 -10.53 2.45 0.14
CA VAL A 32 -9.74 3.21 1.13
C VAL A 32 -10.12 4.70 1.15
N PHE A 33 -10.49 5.27 -0.01
CA PHE A 33 -10.92 6.66 -0.07
C PHE A 33 -12.32 6.88 0.53
N ASP A 34 -13.18 5.86 0.53
CA ASP A 34 -14.50 5.91 1.15
C ASP A 34 -14.37 6.00 2.68
N GLU A 35 -13.45 5.22 3.26
CA GLU A 35 -13.21 5.18 4.71
C GLU A 35 -12.78 6.52 5.30
N VAL A 36 -12.11 7.36 4.49
CA VAL A 36 -11.65 8.71 4.89
C VAL A 36 -12.58 9.83 4.42
N GLY A 37 -13.79 9.50 3.92
CA GLY A 37 -14.80 10.47 3.49
C GLY A 37 -14.47 11.17 2.16
N MET A 38 -13.69 10.52 1.30
CA MET A 38 -13.20 11.03 0.02
C MET A 38 -13.61 10.12 -1.16
N ALA A 39 -14.81 9.55 -1.12
CA ALA A 39 -15.24 8.46 -2.01
C ALA A 39 -15.04 8.71 -3.51
N ASP A 40 -15.30 9.93 -3.98
CA ASP A 40 -15.18 10.28 -5.40
C ASP A 40 -13.76 10.73 -5.81
N ASN A 41 -12.78 10.58 -4.91
CA ASN A 41 -11.40 10.97 -5.16
C ASN A 41 -10.54 9.75 -5.52
N GLY A 42 -9.42 10.03 -6.17
CA GLY A 42 -8.44 9.01 -6.53
C GLY A 42 -7.02 9.55 -6.50
N MET A 43 -6.07 8.66 -6.71
CA MET A 43 -4.66 9.02 -6.77
C MET A 43 -3.94 8.17 -7.82
N VAL A 44 -3.05 8.82 -8.57
CA VAL A 44 -2.15 8.16 -9.51
C VAL A 44 -0.73 8.25 -8.94
N ILE A 45 -0.10 7.10 -8.79
CA ILE A 45 1.27 6.96 -8.29
C ILE A 45 2.05 6.10 -9.28
N ASP A 46 3.31 6.43 -9.49
CA ASP A 46 4.26 5.52 -10.13
C ASP A 46 4.91 4.61 -9.08
N PRO A 47 4.69 3.28 -9.15
CA PRO A 47 5.30 2.32 -8.23
C PRO A 47 6.83 2.37 -8.21
N GLU A 48 7.49 2.83 -9.27
CA GLU A 48 8.96 2.95 -9.32
C GLU A 48 9.49 4.02 -8.32
N TYR A 49 8.65 5.00 -7.98
CA TYR A 49 8.97 6.03 -7.00
C TYR A 49 8.47 5.71 -5.60
N LEU A 50 7.80 4.58 -5.38
CA LEU A 50 7.36 4.16 -4.07
C LEU A 50 8.51 3.46 -3.32
N GLN A 51 8.75 3.86 -2.08
CA GLN A 51 9.78 3.28 -1.22
C GLN A 51 9.22 3.00 0.17
N LYS A 52 9.63 1.87 0.78
CA LYS A 52 9.38 1.61 2.19
C LYS A 52 10.36 2.42 3.03
N TYR A 53 9.85 3.26 3.90
CA TYR A 53 10.63 3.94 4.93
C TYR A 53 10.40 3.24 6.27
N CYS A 54 11.45 2.70 6.88
CA CYS A 54 11.39 2.05 8.18
C CYS A 54 11.84 3.05 9.25
N HIS A 55 10.90 3.52 10.07
CA HIS A 55 11.19 4.36 11.24
C HIS A 55 11.83 3.54 12.37
N ILE A 56 11.28 2.36 12.63
CA ILE A 56 11.79 1.40 13.61
C ILE A 56 12.02 0.09 12.84
N PRO A 57 13.27 -0.40 12.74
CA PRO A 57 13.55 -1.65 12.06
C PRO A 57 12.89 -2.82 12.79
N PHE A 58 12.79 -3.95 12.11
CA PHE A 58 12.20 -5.14 12.70
C PHE A 58 13.01 -5.63 13.90
N THR A 59 12.44 -5.53 15.10
CA THR A 59 13.07 -5.98 16.35
C THR A 59 12.27 -7.09 17.01
N THR A 60 12.97 -8.01 17.68
CA THR A 60 12.37 -9.13 18.39
C THR A 60 12.61 -9.01 19.88
N GLU A 61 11.54 -9.03 20.67
CA GLU A 61 11.62 -8.99 22.13
C GLU A 61 10.96 -10.24 22.73
N ALA A 62 11.71 -10.98 23.55
CA ALA A 62 11.20 -12.16 24.24
C ALA A 62 10.51 -11.73 25.54
N LEU A 63 9.19 -11.90 25.60
CA LEU A 63 8.41 -11.65 26.79
C LEU A 63 8.41 -12.89 27.68
N ASN A 64 8.92 -12.76 28.90
CA ASN A 64 8.90 -13.84 29.87
C ASN A 64 7.58 -13.86 30.66
N LEU A 65 6.52 -14.35 30.02
CA LEU A 65 5.18 -14.43 30.62
C LEU A 65 5.07 -15.46 31.75
N LYS A 66 6.00 -16.43 31.79
CA LYS A 66 6.13 -17.43 32.86
C LYS A 66 6.60 -16.77 34.16
N ALA A 67 7.68 -15.99 34.09
CA ALA A 67 8.21 -15.26 35.26
C ALA A 67 7.22 -14.20 35.77
N SER A 68 6.48 -13.57 34.86
CA SER A 68 5.43 -12.59 35.22
C SER A 68 4.13 -13.22 35.73
N GLY A 69 4.02 -14.55 35.78
CA GLY A 69 2.85 -15.27 36.31
C GLY A 69 1.56 -15.12 35.49
N VAL A 70 1.66 -14.63 34.24
CA VAL A 70 0.48 -14.35 33.40
C VAL A 70 0.02 -15.61 32.68
N ARG A 71 0.95 -16.33 32.02
CA ARG A 71 0.64 -17.53 31.25
C ARG A 71 1.89 -18.38 31.03
N ASN A 72 1.75 -19.70 31.06
CA ASN A 72 2.85 -20.63 30.81
C ASN A 72 3.14 -20.81 29.30
N VAL A 73 3.62 -19.76 28.65
CA VAL A 73 3.95 -19.75 27.22
C VAL A 73 5.20 -18.92 26.95
N ASP A 74 5.98 -19.32 25.95
CA ASP A 74 7.09 -18.51 25.44
C ASP A 74 6.52 -17.53 24.41
N ALA A 75 6.63 -16.24 24.68
CA ALA A 75 6.09 -15.19 23.82
C ALA A 75 7.23 -14.38 23.21
N LEU A 76 7.16 -14.16 21.89
CA LEU A 76 8.06 -13.30 21.15
C LEU A 76 7.21 -12.19 20.52
N VAL A 77 7.56 -10.94 20.81
CA VAL A 77 6.95 -9.77 20.18
C VAL A 77 7.86 -9.29 19.07
N LEU A 78 7.27 -9.13 17.89
CA LEU A 78 7.93 -8.63 16.71
C LEU A 78 7.37 -7.24 16.43
N THR A 79 8.22 -6.23 16.46
CA THR A 79 7.81 -4.83 16.28
C THR A 79 8.53 -4.22 15.09
N GLU A 80 7.77 -3.61 14.18
CA GLU A 80 8.26 -2.76 13.10
C GLU A 80 7.35 -1.55 12.97
N ALA A 81 7.94 -0.37 12.79
CA ALA A 81 7.22 0.84 12.40
C ALA A 81 7.74 1.28 11.04
N SER A 82 6.92 1.14 10.00
CA SER A 82 7.29 1.50 8.64
C SER A 82 6.11 2.12 7.90
N CYS A 83 6.41 2.94 6.88
CA CYS A 83 5.42 3.58 6.03
C CYS A 83 5.89 3.58 4.57
N LEU A 84 4.95 3.79 3.66
CA LEU A 84 5.24 3.99 2.25
C LEU A 84 5.46 5.48 1.99
N VAL A 85 6.55 5.81 1.30
CA VAL A 85 6.90 7.18 0.93
C VAL A 85 7.22 7.26 -0.55
N LEU A 86 7.04 8.46 -1.12
CA LEU A 86 7.50 8.76 -2.48
C LEU A 86 8.95 9.23 -2.43
N ARG A 87 9.82 8.62 -3.26
CA ARG A 87 11.20 9.09 -3.48
C ARG A 87 11.22 10.56 -3.89
N TYR A 88 10.26 10.96 -4.72
CA TYR A 88 10.07 12.34 -5.17
C TYR A 88 8.69 12.84 -4.72
N PRO A 89 8.61 13.87 -3.85
CA PRO A 89 7.33 14.28 -3.26
C PRO A 89 6.24 14.68 -4.27
N LYS A 90 6.63 15.17 -5.45
CA LYS A 90 5.72 15.62 -6.51
C LYS A 90 5.41 14.55 -7.57
N ALA A 91 5.90 13.32 -7.40
CA ALA A 91 5.68 12.23 -8.35
C ALA A 91 4.36 11.47 -8.08
N HIS A 92 3.30 12.22 -7.77
CA HIS A 92 1.93 11.70 -7.64
C HIS A 92 0.96 12.74 -8.19
N MET A 93 -0.22 12.27 -8.56
CA MET A 93 -1.33 13.13 -8.98
C MET A 93 -2.57 12.77 -8.19
N ARG A 94 -3.25 13.80 -7.69
CA ARG A 94 -4.53 13.65 -7.00
C ARG A 94 -5.65 13.88 -8.00
N ILE A 95 -6.63 12.99 -7.99
CA ILE A 95 -7.90 13.14 -8.70
C ILE A 95 -8.91 13.58 -7.64
N VAL A 96 -9.49 14.76 -7.83
CA VAL A 96 -10.45 15.33 -6.89
C VAL A 96 -11.75 15.58 -7.64
N MET A 97 -12.86 15.13 -7.08
CA MET A 97 -14.19 15.48 -7.59
C MET A 97 -14.41 17.00 -7.46
N GLN A 98 -14.76 17.65 -8.56
CA GLN A 98 -15.10 19.08 -8.59
C GLN A 98 -16.56 19.34 -8.22
#